data_AF-A0A1H8TEW0-F1
#
_entry.id   AF-A0A1H8TEW0-F1
#
_cell.length_a   1.000
_cell.length_b   1.000
_cell.length_c   1.000
_cell.angle_alpha   90.00
_cell.angle_beta   90.00
_cell.angle_gamma   90.00
#
_symmetry.space_group_name_H-M   'P 1'
#
loop_
_entity.id
_entity.type
_entity.pdbx_description
1 polymer ?
#
loop_
_entity_poly.entity_id
_entity_poly.type
_entity_poly.pdbx_seq_one_letter_code
_entity_poly.pdbx_strand_id
1 'polypeptide(L)'
;MRLGVGLSCFGGLLLSSAVAATCVEHPPLQLQIASDSALDSQAQLVWKRCLLGTTWNARTKGCEGVAKGYSQKEAQRAAQAVLGEWRLPTEPELETLLVESCAGLKLDRRVFPNVAAADFGEGAKIWTSSEALPGMFYFLNFSVGGLDMHSAGFGLGVLLVKDAKGKRQ
;
A
#
# COMPACT_ATOMS: atom_id res chain seq x y z
N MET A 1 -7.43 -75.06 -23.20
CA MET A 1 -6.58 -74.06 -22.52
C MET A 1 -6.11 -73.09 -23.61
N ARG A 2 -6.52 -71.83 -23.76
CA ARG A 2 -7.22 -70.85 -22.91
C ARG A 2 -8.16 -70.00 -23.80
N LEU A 3 -9.35 -69.66 -23.29
CA LEU A 3 -10.23 -68.60 -23.81
C LEU A 3 -9.64 -67.23 -23.47
N GLY A 4 -9.80 -66.25 -24.35
CA GLY A 4 -9.52 -64.83 -24.08
C GLY A 4 -10.69 -63.96 -24.50
N VAL A 5 -11.51 -63.57 -23.52
CA VAL A 5 -12.57 -62.55 -23.63
C VAL A 5 -11.90 -61.17 -23.49
N GLY A 6 -12.02 -60.32 -24.50
CA GLY A 6 -11.54 -58.94 -24.47
C GLY A 6 -12.67 -57.98 -24.07
N LEU A 7 -12.60 -57.48 -22.84
CA LEU A 7 -13.54 -56.55 -22.21
C LEU A 7 -13.31 -55.11 -22.72
N SER A 8 -14.42 -54.42 -22.99
CA SER A 8 -14.52 -53.05 -23.46
C SER A 8 -14.03 -52.01 -22.44
N CYS A 9 -13.45 -50.90 -22.90
CA CYS A 9 -13.32 -49.65 -22.12
C CYS A 9 -13.51 -48.45 -23.04
N PHE A 10 -14.74 -47.90 -23.07
CA PHE A 10 -15.00 -46.55 -23.57
C PHE A 10 -14.42 -45.54 -22.57
N GLY A 11 -13.22 -45.03 -22.86
CA GLY A 11 -12.63 -43.92 -22.10
C GLY A 11 -13.30 -42.61 -22.46
N GLY A 12 -14.22 -42.13 -21.61
CA GLY A 12 -14.80 -40.80 -21.72
C GLY A 12 -13.77 -39.73 -21.37
N LEU A 13 -13.44 -38.86 -22.32
CA LEU A 13 -12.64 -37.65 -22.11
C LEU A 13 -13.43 -36.65 -21.27
N LEU A 14 -13.08 -36.50 -20.00
CA LEU A 14 -13.53 -35.39 -19.16
C LEU A 14 -12.78 -34.12 -19.60
N LEU A 15 -13.45 -33.25 -20.35
CA LEU A 15 -12.99 -31.89 -20.59
C LEU A 15 -13.11 -31.11 -19.27
N SER A 16 -11.99 -30.97 -18.57
CA SER A 16 -11.90 -30.10 -17.40
C SER A 16 -11.97 -28.65 -17.87
N SER A 17 -13.11 -27.99 -17.65
CA SER A 17 -13.23 -26.55 -17.89
C SER A 17 -12.38 -25.81 -16.86
N ALA A 18 -11.24 -25.27 -17.28
CA ALA A 18 -10.46 -24.37 -16.46
C ALA A 18 -11.27 -23.08 -16.25
N VAL A 19 -11.73 -22.85 -15.02
CA VAL A 19 -12.29 -21.55 -14.62
C VAL A 19 -11.10 -20.62 -14.39
N ALA A 20 -10.80 -19.78 -15.37
CA ALA A 20 -9.83 -18.70 -15.18
C ALA A 20 -10.49 -17.62 -14.30
N ALA A 21 -10.05 -17.50 -13.04
CA ALA A 21 -10.40 -16.35 -12.22
C ALA A 21 -9.77 -15.10 -12.85
N THR A 22 -10.60 -14.27 -13.47
CA THR A 22 -10.17 -12.95 -13.95
C THR A 22 -10.14 -12.01 -12.76
N CYS A 23 -9.02 -11.31 -12.57
CA CYS A 23 -8.95 -10.27 -11.55
C CYS A 23 -9.84 -9.11 -12.00
N VAL A 24 -10.67 -8.61 -11.09
CA VAL A 24 -11.54 -7.46 -11.33
C VAL A 24 -10.82 -6.24 -10.77
N GLU A 25 -10.55 -5.23 -11.60
CA GLU A 25 -10.03 -3.97 -11.10
C GLU A 25 -11.17 -3.18 -10.44
N HIS A 26 -10.92 -2.71 -9.21
CA HIS A 26 -11.87 -1.84 -8.52
C HIS A 26 -11.67 -0.38 -8.94
N PRO A 27 -12.74 0.44 -8.91
CA PRO A 27 -12.60 1.86 -9.17
C PRO A 27 -11.59 2.46 -8.19
N PRO A 28 -10.78 3.41 -8.66
CA PRO A 28 -9.72 3.97 -7.85
C PRO A 28 -10.29 4.81 -6.70
N LEU A 29 -9.46 5.02 -5.68
CA LEU A 29 -9.85 5.76 -4.48
C LEU A 29 -10.34 7.17 -4.83
N GLN A 30 -11.47 7.56 -4.24
CA GLN A 30 -12.10 8.87 -4.51
C GLN A 30 -11.52 9.97 -3.62
N LEU A 31 -10.19 10.14 -3.65
CA LEU A 31 -9.52 11.23 -2.94
C LEU A 31 -9.54 12.52 -3.75
N GLN A 32 -9.82 13.64 -3.08
CA GLN A 32 -9.81 14.95 -3.70
C GLN A 32 -8.37 15.49 -3.72
N ILE A 33 -7.73 15.44 -4.89
CA ILE A 33 -6.34 15.89 -5.06
C ILE A 33 -6.26 17.43 -5.03
N ALA A 34 -5.41 17.96 -4.16
CA ALA A 34 -5.08 19.38 -4.04
C ALA A 34 -3.55 19.57 -4.02
N SER A 35 -2.97 19.80 -5.21
CA SER A 35 -1.53 20.01 -5.40
C SER A 35 -0.67 18.89 -4.78
N ASP A 36 0.04 19.16 -3.68
CA ASP A 36 0.95 18.22 -2.99
C ASP A 36 0.24 17.31 -1.97
N SER A 37 -1.08 17.45 -1.85
CA SER A 37 -1.91 16.72 -0.89
C SER A 37 -3.18 16.14 -1.51
N ALA A 38 -3.84 15.24 -0.80
CA ALA A 38 -5.14 14.69 -1.17
C ALA A 38 -6.03 14.54 0.06
N LEU A 39 -7.30 14.96 -0.06
CA LEU A 39 -8.30 14.86 1.00
C LEU A 39 -9.08 13.54 0.84
N ASP A 40 -9.07 12.75 1.91
CA ASP A 40 -10.00 11.66 2.16
C ASP A 40 -11.17 12.20 2.99
N SER A 41 -12.29 12.50 2.31
CA SER A 41 -13.48 13.00 2.99
C SER A 41 -14.20 11.91 3.80
N GLN A 42 -13.98 10.63 3.51
CA GLN A 42 -14.60 9.54 4.27
C GLN A 42 -13.89 9.33 5.60
N ALA A 43 -12.55 9.27 5.58
CA ALA A 43 -11.74 9.14 6.79
C ALA A 43 -11.50 10.47 7.53
N GLN A 44 -11.89 11.59 6.93
CA GLN A 44 -11.58 12.95 7.41
C GLN A 44 -10.06 13.13 7.59
N LEU A 45 -9.29 12.72 6.60
CA LEU A 45 -7.82 12.76 6.60
C LEU A 45 -7.30 13.55 5.41
N VAL A 46 -6.17 14.23 5.59
CA VAL A 46 -5.41 14.82 4.49
C VAL A 46 -4.08 14.09 4.41
N TRP A 47 -3.77 13.59 3.21
CA TRP A 47 -2.54 12.86 2.93
C TRP A 47 -1.56 13.74 2.16
N LYS A 48 -0.27 13.66 2.50
CA LYS A 48 0.78 14.06 1.55
C LYS A 48 0.80 13.05 0.40
N ARG A 49 1.04 13.54 -0.81
CA ARG A 49 1.14 12.69 -2.01
C ARG A 49 2.53 12.09 -2.21
N CYS A 50 3.55 12.75 -1.65
CA CYS A 50 4.93 12.31 -1.73
C CYS A 50 5.37 11.63 -0.44
N LEU A 51 6.17 10.56 -0.58
CA LEU A 51 6.94 10.00 0.52
C LEU A 51 7.82 11.07 1.20
N LEU A 52 7.96 10.96 2.51
CA LEU A 52 8.86 11.79 3.29
C LEU A 52 10.30 11.68 2.76
N GLY A 53 10.99 12.82 2.64
CA GLY A 53 12.31 12.92 2.02
C GLY A 53 12.30 13.22 0.52
N THR A 54 11.12 13.28 -0.10
CA THR A 54 10.92 13.77 -1.47
C THR A 54 10.01 15.00 -1.47
N THR A 55 10.02 15.76 -2.56
CA THR A 55 9.25 17.01 -2.67
C THR A 55 8.33 16.99 -3.88
N TRP A 56 7.11 17.48 -3.71
CA TRP A 56 6.17 17.64 -4.82
C TRP A 56 6.66 18.70 -5.81
N ASN A 57 6.77 18.33 -7.09
CA ASN A 57 7.01 19.26 -8.19
C ASN A 57 5.72 19.50 -8.96
N ALA A 58 5.22 20.73 -8.87
CA ALA A 58 3.96 21.13 -9.51
C ALA A 58 4.02 21.16 -11.04
N ARG A 59 5.21 21.32 -11.64
CA ARG A 59 5.40 21.33 -13.10
C ARG A 59 5.30 19.92 -13.68
N THR A 60 5.95 18.95 -13.04
CA THR A 60 5.95 17.54 -13.49
C THR A 60 4.77 16.75 -12.94
N LYS A 61 4.04 17.30 -11.97
CA LYS A 61 2.95 16.63 -11.24
C LYS A 61 3.44 15.31 -10.60
N GLY A 62 4.64 15.32 -10.05
CA GLY A 62 5.29 14.16 -9.44
C GLY A 62 6.15 14.55 -8.24
N CYS A 63 6.80 13.55 -7.66
CA CYS A 63 7.73 13.75 -6.54
C CYS A 63 9.17 13.67 -7.02
N GLU A 64 10.00 14.60 -6.58
CA GLU A 64 11.42 14.68 -6.91
C GLU A 64 12.29 14.49 -5.66
N GLY A 65 13.51 14.02 -5.88
CA GLY A 65 14.45 13.62 -4.82
C GLY A 65 14.52 12.11 -4.66
N VAL A 66 15.21 11.68 -3.60
CA VAL A 66 15.46 10.26 -3.33
C VAL A 66 14.69 9.86 -2.08
N ALA A 67 13.82 8.85 -2.22
CA ALA A 67 13.15 8.26 -1.07
C ALA A 67 14.20 7.57 -0.17
N LYS A 68 14.03 7.71 1.14
CA LYS A 68 14.92 7.14 2.14
C LYS A 68 14.13 6.25 3.07
N GLY A 69 14.76 5.17 3.54
CA GLY A 69 14.25 4.38 4.65
C GLY A 69 14.49 5.11 5.95
N TYR A 70 13.47 5.18 6.80
CA TYR A 70 13.56 5.72 8.15
C TYR A 70 13.34 4.59 9.15
N SER A 71 14.16 4.50 10.20
CA SER A 71 13.73 3.77 11.40
C SER A 71 12.47 4.40 11.97
N GLN A 72 11.71 3.67 12.78
CA GLN A 72 10.44 4.16 13.31
C GLN A 72 10.61 5.47 14.10
N LYS A 73 11.65 5.54 14.96
CA LYS A 73 11.95 6.75 15.75
C LYS A 73 12.40 7.92 14.87
N GLU A 74 13.09 7.65 13.76
CA GLU A 74 13.44 8.70 12.80
C GLU A 74 12.20 9.17 12.04
N ALA A 75 11.31 8.25 11.64
CA ALA A 75 10.07 8.56 10.96
C ALA A 75 9.18 9.47 11.83
N GLN A 76 8.99 9.13 13.11
CA GLN A 76 8.21 9.95 14.05
C GLN A 76 8.80 11.36 14.21
N ARG A 77 10.12 11.46 14.44
CA ARG A 77 10.80 12.77 14.58
C ARG A 77 10.73 13.60 13.31
N ALA A 78 10.94 12.97 12.16
CA ALA A 78 10.91 13.64 10.88
C ALA A 78 9.49 14.11 10.52
N ALA A 79 8.45 13.33 10.86
CA ALA A 79 7.06 13.75 10.71
C ALA A 79 6.73 14.98 11.57
N GLN A 80 7.13 14.98 12.84
CA GLN A 80 6.93 16.11 13.76
C GLN A 80 7.66 17.39 13.32
N ALA A 81 8.76 17.26 12.59
CA ALA A 81 9.48 18.40 12.02
C ALA A 81 8.76 19.05 10.83
N VAL A 82 7.76 18.37 10.23
CA VAL A 82 6.96 18.95 9.15
C VAL A 82 5.85 19.81 9.74
N LEU A 83 5.83 21.10 9.38
CA LEU A 83 4.82 22.04 9.85
C LEU A 83 3.40 21.62 9.45
N GLY A 84 2.46 21.75 10.40
CA GLY A 84 1.03 21.52 10.16
C GLY A 84 0.51 20.16 10.63
N GLU A 85 1.00 19.70 11.78
CA GLU A 85 0.48 18.52 12.52
C GLU A 85 0.54 17.22 11.72
N TRP A 86 1.54 17.08 10.85
CA TRP A 86 1.76 15.85 10.12
C TRP A 86 2.30 14.77 11.04
N ARG A 87 1.79 13.55 10.83
CA ARG A 87 2.17 12.37 11.59
C ARG A 87 2.24 11.16 10.67
N LEU A 88 2.77 10.06 11.22
CA LEU A 88 2.56 8.75 10.64
C LEU A 88 1.07 8.39 10.73
N PRO A 89 0.53 7.65 9.75
CA PRO A 89 -0.81 7.10 9.83
C PRO A 89 -0.85 5.97 10.85
N THR A 90 -2.01 5.74 11.44
CA THR A 90 -2.27 4.47 12.12
C THR A 90 -2.45 3.36 11.08
N GLU A 91 -2.38 2.10 11.50
CA GLU A 91 -2.70 0.95 10.66
C GLU A 91 -4.07 1.09 9.96
N PRO A 92 -5.20 1.31 10.67
CA PRO A 92 -6.51 1.42 10.02
C PRO A 92 -6.60 2.57 9.02
N GLU A 93 -5.88 3.67 9.26
CA GLU A 93 -5.84 4.80 8.33
C GLU A 93 -5.07 4.46 7.06
N LEU A 94 -3.93 3.77 7.17
CA LEU A 94 -3.11 3.42 6.01
C LEU A 94 -3.79 2.36 5.14
N GLU A 95 -4.54 1.43 5.76
CA GLU A 95 -5.33 0.42 5.05
C GLU A 95 -6.42 1.03 4.15
N THR A 96 -6.95 2.23 4.48
CA THR A 96 -7.96 2.87 3.61
C THR A 96 -7.41 3.24 2.23
N LEU A 97 -6.09 3.25 2.06
CA LEU A 97 -5.44 3.53 0.79
C LEU A 97 -5.27 2.30 -0.10
N LEU A 98 -5.55 1.09 0.42
CA LEU A 98 -5.49 -0.13 -0.38
C LEU A 98 -6.56 -0.11 -1.47
N VAL A 99 -6.14 -0.46 -2.68
CA VAL A 99 -7.05 -0.73 -3.79
C VAL A 99 -6.76 -2.12 -4.35
N GLU A 100 -7.81 -2.80 -4.78
CA GLU A 100 -7.65 -4.02 -5.58
C GLU A 100 -7.11 -3.66 -6.96
N SER A 101 -5.90 -4.13 -7.23
CA SER A 101 -5.26 -3.99 -8.53
C SER A 101 -4.77 -5.35 -9.01
N CYS A 102 -4.97 -5.64 -10.29
CA CYS A 102 -4.50 -6.87 -10.92
C CYS A 102 -2.97 -6.99 -10.94
N ALA A 103 -2.26 -5.88 -11.14
CA ALA A 103 -0.82 -5.85 -11.32
C ALA A 103 -0.18 -4.58 -10.75
N GLY A 104 1.03 -4.71 -10.22
CA GLY A 104 1.73 -3.59 -9.61
C GLY A 104 1.23 -3.26 -8.20
N LEU A 105 1.40 -2.01 -7.78
CA LEU A 105 1.08 -1.56 -6.43
C LEU A 105 -0.42 -1.60 -6.16
N LYS A 106 -0.80 -2.05 -4.95
CA LYS A 106 -2.16 -2.03 -4.40
C LYS A 106 -2.53 -0.65 -3.86
N LEU A 107 -2.32 0.39 -4.68
CA LEU A 107 -2.48 1.80 -4.32
C LEU A 107 -2.88 2.63 -5.55
N ASP A 108 -3.67 3.69 -5.36
CA ASP A 108 -3.92 4.67 -6.44
C ASP A 108 -2.68 5.53 -6.72
N ARG A 109 -1.92 5.13 -7.73
CA ARG A 109 -0.68 5.81 -8.17
C ARG A 109 -0.91 7.20 -8.76
N ARG A 110 -2.15 7.57 -9.09
CA ARG A 110 -2.47 8.94 -9.53
C ARG A 110 -2.41 9.90 -8.34
N VAL A 111 -2.83 9.42 -7.16
CA VAL A 111 -2.74 10.17 -5.91
C VAL A 111 -1.32 10.09 -5.34
N PHE A 112 -0.74 8.89 -5.29
CA PHE A 112 0.54 8.60 -4.64
C PHE A 112 1.61 8.13 -5.65
N PRO A 113 2.19 9.03 -6.46
CA PRO A 113 2.99 8.64 -7.60
C PRO A 113 4.35 8.01 -7.25
N ASN A 114 4.85 8.21 -6.02
CA ASN A 114 6.21 7.80 -5.66
C ASN A 114 6.31 6.72 -4.56
N VAL A 115 5.20 6.06 -4.19
CA VAL A 115 5.26 4.99 -3.16
C VAL A 115 6.11 3.80 -3.60
N ALA A 116 6.22 3.54 -4.91
CA ALA A 116 7.15 2.53 -5.45
C ALA A 116 8.62 2.77 -5.04
N ALA A 117 9.00 4.02 -4.78
CA ALA A 117 10.36 4.37 -4.35
C ALA A 117 10.67 3.97 -2.89
N ALA A 118 9.67 3.50 -2.13
CA ALA A 118 9.87 2.85 -0.83
C ALA A 118 10.27 1.37 -0.97
N ASP A 119 10.40 0.84 -2.19
CA ASP A 119 10.94 -0.49 -2.41
C ASP A 119 12.47 -0.49 -2.32
N PHE A 120 12.97 -0.87 -1.15
CA PHE A 120 14.39 -1.00 -0.87
C PHE A 120 14.89 -2.44 -1.09
N GLY A 121 14.18 -3.24 -1.92
CA GLY A 121 14.54 -4.61 -2.28
C GLY A 121 13.54 -5.67 -1.80
N GLU A 122 12.55 -5.29 -1.00
CA GLU A 122 11.58 -6.20 -0.37
C GLU A 122 10.12 -5.74 -0.54
N GLY A 123 9.87 -4.81 -1.46
CA GLY A 123 8.56 -4.22 -1.71
C GLY A 123 8.37 -2.83 -1.10
N ALA A 124 7.35 -2.13 -1.58
CA ALA A 124 6.99 -0.77 -1.18
C ALA A 124 6.29 -0.76 0.19
N LYS A 125 7.10 -0.77 1.25
CA LYS A 125 6.67 -0.86 2.65
C LYS A 125 6.59 0.53 3.30
N ILE A 126 5.47 0.83 3.95
CA ILE A 126 5.20 2.13 4.59
C ILE A 126 4.91 1.95 6.08
N TRP A 127 5.64 2.68 6.92
CA TRP A 127 5.44 2.67 8.37
C TRP A 127 4.05 3.17 8.79
N THR A 128 3.51 2.55 9.84
CA THR A 128 2.42 3.10 10.64
C THR A 128 2.95 3.57 12.00
N SER A 129 2.13 4.30 12.76
CA SER A 129 2.38 4.58 14.17
C SER A 129 1.86 3.50 15.11
N SER A 130 1.18 2.46 14.60
CA SER A 130 0.58 1.40 15.41
C SER A 130 1.66 0.43 15.89
N GLU A 131 1.82 0.32 17.21
CA GLU A 131 2.69 -0.68 17.83
C GLU A 131 1.98 -2.04 17.84
N ALA A 132 2.61 -3.06 17.28
CA ALA A 132 2.09 -4.42 17.24
C ALA A 132 2.43 -5.16 18.53
N LEU A 133 3.69 -5.04 18.97
CA LEU A 133 4.27 -5.62 20.17
C LEU A 133 5.40 -4.69 20.64
N PRO A 134 5.86 -4.76 21.90
CA PRO A 134 6.91 -3.86 22.41
C PRO A 134 8.13 -3.78 21.48
N GLY A 135 8.36 -2.61 20.86
CA GLY A 135 9.47 -2.36 19.95
C GLY A 135 9.27 -2.83 18.50
N MET A 136 8.09 -3.32 18.14
CA MET A 136 7.70 -3.72 16.78
C MET A 136 6.44 -2.99 16.33
N PHE A 137 6.47 -2.46 15.11
CA PHE A 137 5.39 -1.62 14.58
C PHE A 137 4.83 -2.22 13.31
N TYR A 138 3.55 -2.00 13.07
CA TYR A 138 2.93 -2.39 11.82
C TYR A 138 3.42 -1.52 10.67
N PHE A 139 3.53 -2.13 9.50
CA PHE A 139 3.73 -1.47 8.23
C PHE A 139 2.81 -2.11 7.19
N LEU A 140 2.50 -1.36 6.14
CA LEU A 140 1.74 -1.90 5.01
C LEU A 140 2.66 -2.04 3.79
N ASN A 141 2.65 -3.20 3.15
CA ASN A 141 3.38 -3.47 1.92
C ASN A 141 2.47 -3.31 0.71
N PHE A 142 2.57 -2.20 0.00
CA PHE A 142 1.76 -1.92 -1.19
C PHE A 142 2.15 -2.77 -2.40
N SER A 143 3.29 -3.45 -2.40
CA SER A 143 3.62 -4.39 -3.49
C SER A 143 2.72 -5.63 -3.49
N VAL A 144 2.26 -6.05 -2.30
CA VAL A 144 1.42 -7.25 -2.14
C VAL A 144 0.04 -6.94 -1.57
N GLY A 145 -0.17 -5.77 -0.96
CA GLY A 145 -1.41 -5.36 -0.32
C GLY A 145 -1.64 -6.00 1.04
N GLY A 146 -0.58 -6.17 1.83
CA GLY A 146 -0.63 -6.88 3.11
C GLY A 146 -0.02 -6.09 4.26
N LEU A 147 -0.63 -6.24 5.43
CA LEU A 147 -0.13 -5.74 6.71
C LEU A 147 0.86 -6.74 7.32
N ASP A 148 1.96 -6.25 7.87
CA ASP A 148 2.93 -7.03 8.62
C ASP A 148 3.62 -6.12 9.65
N MET A 149 4.54 -6.65 10.47
CA MET A 149 5.24 -5.88 11.49
C MET A 149 6.76 -6.06 11.40
N HIS A 150 7.49 -5.05 11.85
CA HIS A 150 8.94 -5.15 11.96
C HIS A 150 9.46 -4.41 13.19
N SER A 151 10.66 -4.79 13.65
CA SER A 151 11.39 -4.07 14.69
C SER A 151 11.63 -2.60 14.29
N ALA A 152 11.55 -1.71 15.28
CA ALA A 152 11.60 -0.27 15.11
C ALA A 152 12.87 0.28 14.44
N GLY A 153 13.95 -0.51 14.35
CA GLY A 153 15.22 -0.12 13.73
C GLY A 153 15.27 -0.24 12.21
N PHE A 154 14.28 -0.89 11.58
CA PHE A 154 14.30 -1.14 10.14
C PHE A 154 13.92 0.10 9.33
N GLY A 155 14.56 0.28 8.17
CA GLY A 155 14.35 1.45 7.33
C GLY A 155 13.19 1.25 6.35
N LEU A 156 12.02 1.85 6.62
CA LEU A 156 10.87 1.83 5.70
C LEU A 156 10.50 3.22 5.19
N GLY A 157 9.69 3.27 4.14
CA GLY A 157 9.12 4.51 3.63
C GLY A 157 8.11 5.11 4.60
N VAL A 158 7.83 6.40 4.45
CA VAL A 158 6.89 7.13 5.29
C VAL A 158 5.95 7.94 4.42
N LEU A 159 4.66 7.68 4.54
CA LEU A 159 3.60 8.53 4.03
C LEU A 159 3.05 9.34 5.20
N LEU A 160 2.83 10.64 5.00
CA LEU A 160 2.33 11.51 6.05
C LEU A 160 0.84 11.76 5.91
N VAL A 161 0.17 11.74 7.06
CA VAL A 161 -1.24 12.07 7.19
C VAL A 161 -1.42 13.11 8.28
N LYS A 162 -2.56 13.81 8.23
CA LYS A 162 -3.09 14.59 9.33
C LYS A 162 -4.61 14.59 9.28
N ASP A 163 -5.24 15.02 10.36
CA ASP A 163 -6.68 15.18 10.38
C ASP A 163 -7.13 16.34 9.49
N ALA A 164 -8.26 16.16 8.81
CA ALA A 164 -8.92 17.23 8.08
C ALA A 164 -9.49 18.26 9.07
N LYS A 165 -9.49 19.53 8.68
CA LYS A 165 -10.05 20.62 9.50
C LYS A 165 -11.51 20.31 9.82
N GLY A 166 -11.86 20.29 11.11
CA GLY A 166 -13.23 20.05 11.59
C GLY A 166 -13.53 18.61 12.02
N LYS A 167 -12.57 17.68 11.93
CA LYS A 167 -12.69 16.37 12.58
C LYS A 167 -12.76 16.59 14.09
N ARG A 168 -13.90 16.21 14.72
CA ARG A 168 -14.00 16.17 16.18
C ARG A 168 -13.26 14.93 16.66
N GLN A 169 -12.40 15.09 17.65
CA GLN A 169 -11.73 13.99 18.36
C GLN A 169 -12.71 13.29 19.29
#